data_AF-A0A0R3QM99-F1
#
_entry.id   AF-A0A0R3QM99-F1
#
_cell.length_a   1.000
_cell.length_b   1.000
_cell.length_c   1.000
_cell.angle_alpha   90.00
_cell.angle_beta   90.00
_cell.angle_gamma   90.00
#
_symmetry.space_group_name_H-M   'P 1'
#
loop_
_entity.id
_entity.type
_entity.pdbx_description
1 polymer ?
#
loop_
_entity_poly.entity_id
_entity_poly.type
_entity_poly.pdbx_seq_one_letter_code
_entity_poly.pdbx_strand_id
1 'polypeptide(L)'
;MKVKRTEFRPPPKVDSAVVRIAPRNPPPQINFQEWDSLLRIIFLRKNKTLLSLFKNNQVCDSLEKSYKALCSIKNKEIESSFSMKDKVEHIITESGFALKRARQMDMEDFLSLLLAFNKEDIHFI
;
A
#
# COMPACT_ATOMS: atom_id res chain seq x y z
N MET A 1 -22.61 2.57 -17.78
CA MET A 1 -23.94 3.12 -18.14
C MET A 1 -24.25 4.27 -17.18
N LYS A 2 -24.35 5.52 -17.65
CA LYS A 2 -24.66 6.68 -16.80
C LYS A 2 -26.17 6.85 -16.69
N VAL A 3 -26.69 7.09 -15.49
CA VAL A 3 -28.11 7.30 -15.21
C VAL A 3 -28.27 8.72 -14.66
N LYS A 4 -29.03 9.56 -15.35
CA LYS A 4 -29.23 10.96 -14.95
C LYS A 4 -30.09 11.02 -13.69
N ARG A 5 -29.83 12.00 -12.82
CA ARG A 5 -30.66 12.23 -11.61
C ARG A 5 -32.15 12.46 -11.88
N THR A 6 -32.52 12.92 -13.09
CA THR A 6 -33.91 13.16 -13.49
C THR A 6 -34.75 11.90 -13.60
N GLU A 7 -34.11 10.74 -13.77
CA GLU A 7 -34.80 9.45 -13.89
C GLU A 7 -35.27 8.89 -12.53
N PHE A 8 -34.89 9.54 -11.42
CA PHE A 8 -35.25 9.13 -10.06
C PHE A 8 -36.39 9.99 -9.49
N ARG A 9 -37.20 9.40 -8.61
CA ARG A 9 -38.30 10.05 -7.89
C ARG A 9 -38.16 9.80 -6.39
N PRO A 10 -37.81 10.79 -5.56
CA PRO A 10 -37.40 12.16 -5.92
C PRO A 10 -36.00 12.22 -6.56
N PRO A 11 -35.68 13.28 -7.34
CA PRO A 11 -34.36 13.42 -7.97
C PRO A 11 -33.22 13.65 -6.96
N PRO A 12 -32.13 12.88 -6.99
CA PRO A 12 -30.95 13.12 -6.17
C PRO A 12 -30.12 14.32 -6.68
N LYS A 13 -29.13 14.75 -5.89
CA LYS A 13 -28.23 15.87 -6.25
C LYS A 13 -27.12 15.49 -7.24
N VAL A 14 -26.89 14.20 -7.47
CA VAL A 14 -25.80 13.67 -8.29
C VAL A 14 -26.32 12.64 -9.29
N ASP A 15 -25.65 12.54 -10.43
CA ASP A 15 -25.92 11.47 -11.39
C ASP A 15 -25.41 10.13 -10.86
N SER A 16 -26.03 9.05 -11.32
CA SER A 16 -25.69 7.67 -10.95
C SER A 16 -25.01 6.93 -12.08
N ALA A 17 -24.35 5.82 -11.78
CA ALA A 17 -23.77 4.92 -12.78
C ALA A 17 -24.01 3.47 -12.39
N VAL A 18 -24.41 2.65 -13.37
CA VAL A 18 -24.52 1.20 -13.18
C VAL A 18 -23.20 0.56 -13.59
N VAL A 19 -22.64 -0.24 -12.67
CA VAL A 19 -21.41 -1.00 -12.84
C VAL A 19 -21.69 -2.48 -12.60
N ARG A 20 -21.06 -3.36 -13.39
CA ARG A 20 -21.06 -4.80 -13.17
C ARG A 20 -19.70 -5.21 -12.62
N ILE A 21 -19.69 -5.84 -11.46
CA ILE A 21 -18.47 -6.38 -10.83
C ILE A 21 -18.54 -7.91 -10.95
N ALA A 22 -17.51 -8.51 -11.51
CA ALA A 22 -17.36 -9.96 -11.60
C ALA A 22 -16.13 -10.38 -10.79
N PRO A 23 -16.26 -11.31 -9.82
CA PRO A 23 -15.10 -11.83 -9.11
C PRO A 23 -14.16 -12.55 -10.06
N ARG A 24 -12.84 -12.45 -9.82
CA ARG A 24 -11.86 -13.29 -10.51
C ARG A 24 -11.87 -14.69 -9.88
N ASN A 25 -11.89 -15.73 -10.71
CA ASN A 25 -11.84 -17.12 -10.28
C ASN A 25 -10.70 -17.87 -11.00
N PRO A 26 -9.67 -18.35 -10.29
CA PRO A 26 -9.47 -18.25 -8.85
C PRO A 26 -9.17 -16.80 -8.39
N PRO A 27 -9.44 -16.47 -7.11
CA PRO A 27 -8.98 -15.20 -6.55
C PRO A 27 -7.44 -15.16 -6.60
N PRO A 28 -6.85 -13.96 -6.82
CA PRO A 28 -5.40 -13.83 -6.79
C PRO A 28 -4.87 -14.17 -5.40
N GLN A 29 -3.73 -14.87 -5.34
CA GLN A 29 -3.09 -15.28 -4.10
C GLN A 29 -2.30 -14.11 -3.49
N ILE A 30 -3.03 -13.09 -3.03
CA ILE A 30 -2.45 -11.89 -2.40
C ILE A 30 -3.06 -11.76 -1.01
N ASN A 31 -2.21 -11.48 -0.02
CA ASN A 31 -2.69 -11.09 1.30
C ASN A 31 -3.38 -9.73 1.19
N PHE A 32 -4.71 -9.73 1.16
CA PHE A 32 -5.51 -8.51 0.99
C PHE A 32 -5.28 -7.50 2.11
N GLN A 33 -5.01 -7.95 3.33
CA GLN A 33 -4.76 -7.07 4.47
C GLN A 33 -3.48 -6.25 4.26
N GLU A 34 -2.38 -6.92 3.89
CA GLU A 34 -1.11 -6.21 3.59
C GLU A 34 -1.25 -5.28 2.39
N TRP A 35 -1.92 -5.75 1.35
CA TRP A 35 -2.17 -4.98 0.15
C TRP A 35 -2.97 -3.70 0.44
N ASP A 36 -4.07 -3.79 1.18
CA ASP A 36 -4.90 -2.65 1.55
C ASP A 36 -4.13 -1.66 2.44
N SER A 37 -3.38 -2.15 3.44
CA SER A 37 -2.54 -1.32 4.31
C SER A 37 -1.47 -0.55 3.52
N LEU A 38 -0.78 -1.21 2.59
CA LEU A 38 0.17 -0.57 1.68
C LEU A 38 -0.50 0.54 0.87
N LEU A 39 -1.64 0.24 0.24
CA LEU A 39 -2.36 1.21 -0.58
C LEU A 39 -2.85 2.41 0.23
N ARG A 40 -3.33 2.22 1.47
CA ARG A 40 -3.74 3.31 2.36
C ARG A 40 -2.60 4.30 2.61
N ILE A 41 -1.39 3.80 2.86
CA ILE A 41 -0.20 4.64 3.06
C ILE A 41 0.11 5.42 1.78
N ILE A 42 0.16 4.73 0.65
CA ILE A 42 0.60 5.29 -0.64
C ILE A 42 -0.40 6.31 -1.19
N PHE A 43 -1.70 6.09 -1.02
CA PHE A 43 -2.74 6.96 -1.53
C PHE A 43 -3.11 8.12 -0.60
N LEU A 44 -2.59 8.17 0.64
CA LEU A 44 -2.77 9.30 1.56
C LEU A 44 -2.41 10.63 0.91
N ARG A 45 -1.27 10.68 0.19
CA ARG A 45 -0.88 11.83 -0.64
C ARG A 45 -0.38 11.34 -2.00
N LYS A 46 -1.30 10.94 -2.87
CA LYS A 46 -1.03 10.33 -4.19
C LYS A 46 -0.07 11.07 -5.15
N ASN A 47 0.17 12.37 -4.91
CA ASN A 47 1.04 13.22 -5.72
C ASN A 47 2.46 13.38 -5.14
N LYS A 48 2.70 12.92 -3.90
CA LYS A 48 4.03 12.91 -3.28
C LYS A 48 4.80 11.67 -3.74
N THR A 49 6.13 11.77 -3.67
CA THR A 49 7.01 10.63 -3.96
C THR A 49 6.84 9.55 -2.89
N LEU A 50 7.00 8.29 -3.27
CA LEU A 50 6.90 7.18 -2.31
C LEU A 50 7.91 7.33 -1.18
N LEU A 51 9.15 7.73 -1.48
CA LEU A 51 10.16 7.96 -0.45
C LEU A 51 9.68 8.98 0.59
N SER A 52 9.04 10.07 0.17
CA SER A 52 8.51 11.08 1.09
C SER A 52 7.32 10.58 1.92
N LEU A 53 6.56 9.61 1.43
CA LEU A 53 5.43 9.02 2.16
C LEU A 53 5.92 8.07 3.25
N PHE A 54 6.88 7.23 2.90
CA PHE A 54 7.44 6.23 3.81
C PHE A 54 8.42 6.81 4.84
N LYS A 55 8.97 8.01 4.62
CA LYS A 55 9.72 8.78 5.64
C LYS A 55 8.84 9.34 6.77
N ASN A 56 7.51 9.21 6.70
CA ASN A 56 6.63 9.66 7.78
C ASN A 56 6.87 8.82 9.04
N ASN A 57 7.15 9.47 10.17
CA ASN A 57 7.39 8.83 11.46
C ASN A 57 6.29 7.82 11.81
N GLN A 58 5.01 8.19 11.65
CA GLN A 58 3.90 7.28 11.99
C GLN A 58 3.92 5.97 11.17
N VAL A 59 4.35 6.05 9.91
CA VAL A 59 4.47 4.88 9.03
C VAL A 59 5.67 4.04 9.46
N CYS A 60 6.82 4.66 9.70
CA CYS A 60 8.01 3.97 10.20
C CYS A 60 7.75 3.27 11.53
N ASP A 61 7.10 3.95 12.48
CA ASP A 61 6.81 3.40 13.82
C ASP A 61 5.86 2.19 13.72
N SER A 62 4.89 2.23 12.81
CA SER A 62 4.00 1.10 12.55
C SER A 62 4.75 -0.10 11.96
N LEU A 63 5.58 0.15 10.94
CA LEU A 63 6.38 -0.90 10.30
C LEU A 63 7.40 -1.50 11.26
N GLU A 64 8.00 -0.68 12.12
CA GLU A 64 8.96 -1.12 13.12
C GLU A 64 8.32 -2.07 14.15
N LYS A 65 7.09 -1.77 14.60
CA LYS A 65 6.35 -2.67 15.50
C LYS A 65 6.09 -4.03 14.85
N SER A 66 5.60 -4.02 13.62
CA SER A 66 5.31 -5.26 12.87
C SER A 66 6.59 -6.06 12.58
N TYR A 67 7.68 -5.39 12.22
CA TYR A 67 8.98 -6.01 12.01
C TYR A 67 9.56 -6.62 13.29
N LYS A 68 9.49 -5.91 14.42
CA LYS A 68 9.92 -6.43 15.72
C LYS A 68 9.15 -7.67 16.13
N ALA A 69 7.82 -7.66 15.98
CA ALA A 69 6.98 -8.81 16.28
C ALA A 69 7.37 -10.03 15.43
N LEU A 70 7.64 -9.82 14.13
CA LEU A 70 8.09 -10.90 13.24
C LEU A 70 9.48 -11.42 13.60
N CYS A 71 10.42 -10.54 13.94
CA CYS A 71 11.75 -10.96 14.39
C CYS A 71 11.69 -11.79 15.68
N SER A 72 10.78 -11.44 16.61
CA SER A 72 10.53 -12.25 17.80
C SER A 72 10.00 -13.64 17.46
N ILE A 73 9.10 -13.77 16.47
CA ILE A 73 8.57 -15.07 16.03
C ILE A 73 9.66 -15.90 15.34
N LYS A 74 10.51 -15.27 14.52
CA LYS A 74 11.60 -15.94 13.79
C LYS A 74 12.87 -16.15 14.62
N ASN A 75 12.88 -15.73 15.90
CA ASN A 75 14.08 -15.73 16.77
C ASN A 75 15.29 -15.02 16.12
N LYS A 76 15.05 -13.92 15.40
CA LYS A 76 16.09 -13.11 14.79
C LYS A 76 16.48 -11.98 15.74
N GLU A 77 17.76 -11.87 16.06
CA GLU A 77 18.27 -10.74 16.84
C GLU A 77 18.24 -9.45 16.01
N ILE A 78 17.74 -8.38 16.62
CA ILE A 78 17.71 -7.06 16.02
C ILE A 78 18.91 -6.30 16.58
N GLU A 79 19.77 -5.82 15.70
CA GLU A 79 20.92 -4.99 16.07
C GLU A 79 20.46 -3.72 16.79
N SER A 80 21.21 -3.29 17.81
CA SER A 80 20.88 -2.10 18.60
C SER A 80 20.96 -0.79 17.81
N SER A 81 21.70 -0.78 16.70
CA SER A 81 21.83 0.34 15.75
C SER A 81 20.75 0.35 14.65
N PHE A 82 19.79 -0.57 14.69
CA PHE A 82 18.78 -0.71 13.64
C PHE A 82 17.87 0.52 13.55
N SER A 83 17.72 1.05 12.33
CA SER A 83 16.81 2.15 12.00
C SER A 83 15.86 1.70 10.90
N MET A 84 14.55 1.66 11.22
CA MET A 84 13.52 1.29 10.25
C MET A 84 13.46 2.29 9.08
N LYS A 85 13.77 3.57 9.33
CA LYS A 85 13.80 4.61 8.30
C LYS A 85 14.82 4.31 7.22
N ASP A 86 16.03 3.93 7.62
CA ASP A 86 17.12 3.68 6.69
C ASP A 86 16.86 2.40 5.90
N LYS A 87 16.31 1.36 6.55
CA LYS A 87 15.92 0.12 5.86
C LYS A 87 14.82 0.37 4.82
N VAL A 88 13.78 1.12 5.17
CA VAL A 88 12.69 1.45 4.23
C VAL A 88 13.19 2.34 3.09
N GLU A 89 14.04 3.33 3.37
CA GLU A 89 14.67 4.17 2.35
C GLU A 89 15.53 3.34 1.38
N HIS A 90 16.31 2.39 1.89
CA HIS A 90 17.08 1.45 1.08
C HIS A 90 16.19 0.66 0.14
N ILE A 91 15.16 -0.01 0.67
CA ILE A 91 14.24 -0.86 -0.11
C ILE A 91 13.58 -0.08 -1.23
N ILE A 92 13.06 1.11 -0.93
CA ILE A 92 12.35 1.94 -1.91
C ILE A 92 13.30 2.47 -3.00
N THR A 93 14.56 2.75 -2.63
CA THR A 93 15.57 3.25 -3.56
C THR A 93 16.07 2.14 -4.47
N GLU A 94 16.42 0.98 -3.91
CA GLU A 94 16.88 -0.19 -4.64
C GLU A 94 15.82 -0.75 -5.60
N SER A 95 14.56 -0.75 -5.17
CA SER A 95 13.43 -1.18 -6.02
C SER A 95 13.02 -0.16 -7.09
N GLY A 96 13.67 1.01 -7.16
CA GLY A 96 13.41 2.03 -8.18
C GLY A 96 12.11 2.82 -7.99
N PHE A 97 11.50 2.73 -6.80
CA PHE A 97 10.22 3.38 -6.49
C PHE A 97 10.37 4.75 -5.80
N ALA A 98 11.58 5.15 -5.40
CA ALA A 98 11.82 6.38 -4.62
C ALA A 98 11.21 7.66 -5.20
N LEU A 99 11.31 7.86 -6.51
CA LEU A 99 10.78 9.05 -7.19
C LEU A 99 9.39 8.85 -7.81
N LYS A 100 8.88 7.60 -7.83
CA LYS A 100 7.55 7.28 -8.34
C LYS A 100 6.47 7.86 -7.43
N ARG A 101 5.29 8.07 -8.01
CA ARG A 101 4.10 8.62 -7.33
C ARG A 101 2.93 7.68 -7.56
N ALA A 102 2.13 7.45 -6.52
CA ALA A 102 0.97 6.55 -6.55
C ALA A 102 0.06 6.76 -7.77
N ARG A 103 -0.19 8.03 -8.14
CA ARG A 103 -1.08 8.40 -9.25
C ARG A 103 -0.64 7.87 -10.62
N GLN A 104 0.64 7.54 -10.77
CA GLN A 104 1.28 7.11 -12.02
C GLN A 104 1.53 5.60 -12.04
N MET A 105 1.26 4.91 -10.93
CA MET A 105 1.52 3.49 -10.77
C MET A 105 0.27 2.67 -11.07
N ASP A 106 0.48 1.46 -11.56
CA ASP A 106 -0.57 0.48 -11.82
C ASP A 106 -0.54 -0.68 -10.81
N MET A 107 -1.38 -1.70 -11.04
CA MET A 107 -1.46 -2.86 -10.15
C MET A 107 -0.13 -3.64 -10.07
N GLU A 108 0.62 -3.75 -11.16
CA GLU A 108 1.87 -4.52 -11.21
C GLU A 108 2.98 -3.81 -10.44
N ASP A 109 3.03 -2.48 -10.54
CA ASP A 109 3.92 -1.63 -9.74
C ASP A 109 3.69 -1.83 -8.23
N PHE A 110 2.43 -1.80 -7.78
CA PHE A 110 2.10 -2.00 -6.36
C PHE A 110 2.43 -3.42 -5.89
N LEU A 111 2.22 -4.45 -6.73
CA LEU A 111 2.56 -5.84 -6.38
C LEU A 111 4.07 -6.02 -6.28
N SER A 112 4.82 -5.41 -7.20
CA SER A 112 6.28 -5.41 -7.18
C SER A 112 6.83 -4.71 -5.95
N LEU A 113 6.22 -3.59 -5.54
CA LEU A 113 6.58 -2.87 -4.32
C LEU A 113 6.28 -3.71 -3.07
N LEU A 114 5.10 -4.31 -2.98
CA LEU A 114 4.75 -5.21 -1.87
C LEU A 114 5.73 -6.38 -1.76
N LEU A 115 6.08 -6.97 -2.90
CA LEU A 115 7.07 -8.05 -2.96
C LEU A 115 8.45 -7.60 -2.48
N ALA A 116 8.89 -6.39 -2.82
CA ALA A 116 10.16 -5.84 -2.36
C ALA A 116 10.23 -5.71 -0.83
N PHE A 117 9.14 -5.26 -0.20
CA PHE A 117 9.04 -5.21 1.26
C PHE A 117 8.99 -6.61 1.89
N ASN A 118 8.19 -7.51 1.33
CA ASN A 118 8.03 -8.87 1.86
C ASN A 118 9.32 -9.70 1.76
N LYS A 119 10.17 -9.46 0.75
CA LYS A 119 11.52 -10.07 0.67
C LYS A 119 12.44 -9.66 1.82
N GLU A 120 12.22 -8.48 2.38
CA GLU A 120 12.98 -7.92 3.50
C GLU A 120 12.30 -8.15 4.86
N ASP A 121 11.29 -9.03 4.91
CA ASP A 121 10.47 -9.34 6.08
C ASP A 121 9.72 -8.12 6.65
N ILE A 122 9.41 -7.12 5.82
CA ILE A 122 8.59 -5.97 6.21
C ILE A 122 7.16 -6.19 5.75
N HIS A 123 6.25 -6.37 6.71
CA HIS A 123 4.83 -6.60 6.45
C HIS A 123 3.96 -5.43 6.91
N PHE A 124 2.93 -5.12 6.13
CA PHE A 124 1.97 -4.04 6.37
C PHE A 124 0.75 -4.56 7.16
N ILE A 125 0.91 -4.78 8.47
CA ILE A 125 -0.14 -5.29 9.38
C ILE A 125 -0.63 -4.19 10.30
#